data_AF-R7B3E3-F1
#
_entry.id   AF-R7B3E3-F1
#
_cell.length_a   1.000
_cell.length_b   1.000
_cell.length_c   1.000
_cell.angle_alpha   90.00
_cell.angle_beta   90.00
_cell.angle_gamma   90.00
#
_symmetry.space_group_name_H-M   'P 1'
#
loop_
_entity.id
_entity.type
_entity.pdbx_description
1 polymer ?
#
loop_
_entity_poly.entity_id
_entity_poly.type
_entity_poly.pdbx_seq_one_letter_code
_entity_poly.pdbx_strand_id
1 'polypeptide(L)'
;MPYQHNKKQDRKPTKRTDRPARRTATHGTKRETTRSNAPHVRGAGVNSKVHQEQHRVMPPTTHAAHPSYQMRNSKRHLPVWIAFALIALIAVAFAFSSCTSCSSGESNNEGTLAASDKAASEGQTITLSFAGDCTLGTDEGFDRSTSFNAKYNEVGDPAYFFANVASIFADDDATIVNMEGTLTDSTTRADKTFAFKAPREYAEILKAGNVDAASLANNHSRDYGDQSYTDTIEAVEAVGIPTFGYDRIAYLDVKGVKVALVGTYELAEGAGIKDEMVSNINAAKEAGAQIIVVFFHWGTERETVPDSVQMELGHAAIDAGATLVVGSHPHVIQGMENYNGHTIVYSLGNFCFGGNKNPSDKDCMIVQQTFTVRGNDVTIDNTNVIPCSISSVSSRNNYQPTPATGDEKERIEAKIKRSSDAIAEMAAS
;
A
#
# COMPACT_ATOMS: atom_id res chain seq x y z
N MET A 1 15.95 -50.70 27.11
CA MET A 1 16.51 -51.06 28.43
C MET A 1 18.02 -51.24 28.28
N PRO A 2 18.89 -50.80 29.20
CA PRO A 2 18.61 -50.11 30.49
C PRO A 2 19.09 -48.63 30.47
N TYR A 3 18.42 -47.67 31.13
CA TYR A 3 18.21 -47.44 32.57
C TYR A 3 19.47 -47.01 33.35
N GLN A 4 19.47 -45.75 33.83
CA GLN A 4 19.41 -45.36 35.26
C GLN A 4 19.58 -43.83 35.38
N HIS A 5 18.54 -43.07 35.75
CA HIS A 5 18.14 -42.70 37.13
C HIS A 5 19.21 -41.94 37.93
N ASN A 6 18.93 -40.66 38.23
CA ASN A 6 19.20 -40.16 39.57
C ASN A 6 18.11 -39.18 40.07
N LYS A 7 17.93 -39.23 41.39
CA LYS A 7 16.70 -38.92 42.14
C LYS A 7 16.49 -37.44 42.46
N LYS A 8 15.19 -37.13 42.64
CA LYS A 8 14.60 -36.01 43.39
C LYS A 8 15.21 -35.79 44.78
N GLN A 9 15.22 -34.53 45.23
CA GLN A 9 14.82 -34.20 46.59
C GLN A 9 13.94 -32.93 46.62
N ASP A 10 12.73 -33.13 47.14
CA ASP A 10 11.75 -32.12 47.52
C ASP A 10 12.18 -31.34 48.76
N ARG A 11 11.95 -30.02 48.79
CA ARG A 11 11.68 -29.29 50.04
C ARG A 11 10.52 -28.31 49.83
N LYS A 12 9.42 -28.59 50.53
CA LYS A 12 8.21 -27.76 50.68
C LYS A 12 8.37 -26.74 51.83
N PRO A 13 7.47 -25.74 51.94
CA PRO A 13 7.75 -24.42 52.49
C PRO A 13 7.39 -24.26 53.98
N THR A 14 8.05 -23.32 54.65
CA THR A 14 7.72 -22.87 56.02
C THR A 14 6.89 -21.59 56.01
N LYS A 15 5.71 -21.66 56.63
CA LYS A 15 4.82 -20.54 57.01
C LYS A 15 5.10 -20.09 58.46
N ARG A 16 4.54 -18.90 58.80
CA ARG A 16 4.27 -18.26 60.12
C ARG A 16 5.33 -17.22 60.56
N THR A 17 5.01 -16.03 61.08
CA THR A 17 3.81 -15.49 61.78
C THR A 17 3.79 -13.95 61.85
N ASP A 18 2.60 -13.35 61.74
CA ASP A 18 1.96 -12.25 62.50
C ASP A 18 2.70 -10.99 63.04
N ARG A 19 2.25 -9.82 62.51
CA ARG A 19 1.78 -8.53 63.15
C ARG A 19 2.70 -7.73 64.12
N PRO A 20 2.42 -6.43 64.43
CA PRO A 20 1.29 -5.57 64.04
C PRO A 20 1.63 -4.13 63.54
N ALA A 21 0.57 -3.45 63.09
CA ALA A 21 0.48 -2.02 62.80
C ALA A 21 0.65 -1.13 64.04
N ARG A 22 1.11 0.12 63.83
CA ARG A 22 1.03 1.20 64.83
C ARG A 22 0.38 2.45 64.22
N ARG A 23 -0.78 2.81 64.78
CA ARG A 23 -1.42 4.13 64.76
C ARG A 23 -1.15 4.81 66.10
N THR A 24 -0.98 6.14 66.09
CA THR A 24 -1.47 7.15 67.06
C THR A 24 -1.02 8.53 66.52
N ALA A 25 -1.90 9.46 66.08
CA ALA A 25 -2.77 10.37 66.87
C ALA A 25 -1.94 11.39 67.70
N THR A 26 -2.22 12.70 67.87
CA THR A 26 -3.31 13.66 67.55
C THR A 26 -2.92 15.01 68.21
N HIS A 27 -3.30 16.17 67.63
CA HIS A 27 -3.76 17.44 68.26
C HIS A 27 -3.53 18.59 67.25
N GLY A 28 -4.43 19.54 66.95
CA GLY A 28 -5.69 19.96 67.56
C GLY A 28 -5.69 21.48 67.76
N THR A 29 -6.73 22.18 67.25
CA THR A 29 -7.27 23.55 67.51
C THR A 29 -7.38 24.40 66.22
N LYS A 30 -8.57 24.59 65.61
CA LYS A 30 -9.75 25.43 65.94
C LYS A 30 -9.43 26.91 66.20
N ARG A 31 -9.90 27.79 65.30
CA ARG A 31 -10.72 28.96 65.67
C ARG A 31 -11.56 29.48 64.47
N GLU A 32 -12.87 29.50 64.70
CA GLU A 32 -13.89 30.26 63.99
C GLU A 32 -13.76 31.76 64.29
N THR A 33 -14.28 32.61 63.39
CA THR A 33 -15.22 33.75 63.64
C THR A 33 -15.55 34.41 62.29
N THR A 34 -16.73 34.19 61.69
CA THR A 34 -18.02 34.92 61.78
C THR A 34 -18.15 36.21 60.96
N ARG A 35 -19.16 36.21 60.06
CA ARG A 35 -20.17 37.25 59.71
C ARG A 35 -19.68 38.62 59.22
N SER A 36 -20.38 39.40 58.40
CA SER A 36 -21.54 39.30 57.50
C SER A 36 -21.63 40.67 56.82
N ASN A 37 -22.20 40.77 55.61
CA ASN A 37 -23.16 41.80 55.15
C ASN A 37 -23.05 42.06 53.64
N ALA A 38 -24.12 41.72 52.93
CA ALA A 38 -24.55 42.28 51.65
C ALA A 38 -25.20 43.68 51.89
N PRO A 39 -25.85 44.37 50.91
CA PRO A 39 -26.06 44.12 49.48
C PRO A 39 -25.77 45.35 48.57
N HIS A 40 -25.70 45.22 47.24
CA HIS A 40 -26.69 45.61 46.21
C HIS A 40 -25.83 46.05 44.98
N VAL A 41 -26.13 45.92 43.67
CA VAL A 41 -27.38 45.93 42.91
C VAL A 41 -27.06 45.59 41.43
N ARG A 42 -27.99 44.88 40.77
CA ARG A 42 -28.32 44.82 39.32
C ARG A 42 -27.29 44.34 38.27
N GLY A 43 -27.77 43.43 37.42
CA GLY A 43 -27.26 43.22 36.06
C GLY A 43 -27.56 41.82 35.55
N ALA A 44 -28.74 41.61 34.98
CA ALA A 44 -29.20 40.34 34.42
C ALA A 44 -28.48 39.97 33.10
N GLY A 45 -28.48 38.67 32.77
CA GLY A 45 -28.67 38.22 31.39
C GLY A 45 -27.49 37.56 30.69
N VAL A 46 -27.28 36.27 30.97
CA VAL A 46 -27.16 35.14 30.03
C VAL A 46 -26.82 35.48 28.56
N ASN A 47 -25.65 35.04 28.05
CA ASN A 47 -25.54 33.92 27.10
C ASN A 47 -24.07 33.67 26.69
N SER A 48 -23.65 32.42 26.80
CA SER A 48 -22.39 31.88 26.27
C SER A 48 -22.43 31.85 24.74
N LYS A 49 -21.52 32.57 24.08
CA LYS A 49 -21.30 32.47 22.63
C LYS A 49 -20.12 31.55 22.34
N VAL A 50 -20.44 30.51 21.57
CA VAL A 50 -19.54 29.68 20.78
C VAL A 50 -18.78 30.57 19.79
N HIS A 51 -17.45 30.48 19.76
CA HIS A 51 -16.65 31.12 18.73
C HIS A 51 -16.69 30.28 17.45
N GLN A 52 -17.36 30.83 16.45
CA GLN A 52 -17.32 30.38 15.05
C GLN A 52 -16.49 31.45 14.32
N GLU A 53 -15.26 31.12 13.92
CA GLU A 53 -14.43 32.03 13.13
C GLU A 53 -14.84 31.97 11.65
N GLN A 54 -15.21 33.12 11.13
CA GLN A 54 -15.56 33.34 9.73
C GLN A 54 -14.28 33.54 8.91
N HIS A 55 -14.06 32.67 7.92
CA HIS A 55 -13.05 32.89 6.88
C HIS A 55 -13.45 34.08 6.01
N ARG A 56 -12.58 35.09 5.97
CA ARG A 56 -12.72 36.28 5.14
C ARG A 56 -12.18 35.98 3.75
N VAL A 57 -13.07 35.94 2.76
CA VAL A 57 -12.75 35.79 1.33
C VAL A 57 -11.99 37.03 0.83
N MET A 58 -10.78 36.83 0.32
CA MET A 58 -10.03 37.82 -0.47
C MET A 58 -10.50 37.76 -1.93
N PRO A 59 -10.62 38.90 -2.65
CA PRO A 59 -10.98 38.88 -4.06
C PRO A 59 -9.80 38.45 -4.94
N PRO A 60 -10.06 37.86 -6.13
CA PRO A 60 -9.00 37.33 -6.98
C PRO A 60 -8.16 38.44 -7.60
N THR A 61 -6.84 38.31 -7.47
CA THR A 61 -5.85 39.11 -8.19
C THR A 61 -5.79 38.67 -9.66
N THR A 62 -5.90 39.63 -10.56
CA THR A 62 -5.77 39.46 -12.01
C THR A 62 -4.35 39.06 -12.39
N HIS A 63 -4.16 37.80 -12.84
CA HIS A 63 -2.90 37.39 -13.46
C HIS A 63 -2.87 37.81 -14.94
N ALA A 64 -1.80 38.53 -15.27
CA ALA A 64 -1.47 38.94 -16.62
C ALA A 64 -1.20 37.74 -17.53
N ALA A 65 -1.71 37.81 -18.75
CA ALA A 65 -1.51 36.82 -19.80
C ALA A 65 -0.02 36.76 -20.21
N HIS A 66 0.55 35.56 -20.19
CA HIS A 66 1.79 35.22 -20.90
C HIS A 66 1.47 34.50 -22.21
N PRO A 67 2.27 34.73 -23.27
CA PRO A 67 1.89 34.44 -24.65
C PRO A 67 1.91 32.94 -24.99
N SER A 68 0.95 32.54 -25.82
CA SER A 68 0.83 31.22 -26.42
C SER A 68 2.05 30.90 -27.30
N TYR A 69 2.76 29.83 -26.95
CA TYR A 69 3.83 29.27 -27.76
C TYR A 69 3.21 28.44 -28.91
N GLN A 70 3.16 29.01 -30.11
CA GLN A 70 2.82 28.28 -31.32
C GLN A 70 3.99 27.39 -31.73
N MET A 71 3.82 26.05 -31.68
CA MET A 71 4.73 25.14 -32.34
C MET A 71 4.64 25.31 -33.86
N ARG A 72 5.72 25.82 -34.44
CA ARG A 72 5.92 25.94 -35.88
C ARG A 72 6.24 24.57 -36.46
N ASN A 73 5.29 24.02 -37.22
CA ASN A 73 5.41 22.77 -37.96
C ASN A 73 6.51 22.90 -39.04
N SER A 74 7.71 22.33 -38.81
CA SER A 74 8.74 22.20 -39.83
C SER A 74 8.70 20.80 -40.44
N LYS A 75 8.06 20.66 -41.61
CA LYS A 75 8.20 19.49 -42.47
C LYS A 75 9.66 19.39 -42.92
N ARG A 76 10.40 18.39 -42.42
CA ARG A 76 11.70 18.01 -42.96
C ARG A 76 11.50 16.86 -43.94
N HIS A 77 11.83 17.12 -45.21
CA HIS A 77 11.87 16.13 -46.28
C HIS A 77 13.07 15.20 -46.06
N LEU A 78 12.84 13.88 -46.05
CA LEU A 78 13.89 12.86 -46.02
C LEU A 78 14.19 12.40 -47.46
N PRO A 79 15.46 12.34 -47.90
CA PRO A 79 15.81 12.02 -49.29
C PRO A 79 15.79 10.51 -49.61
N VAL A 80 15.38 10.20 -50.83
CA VAL A 80 14.96 8.91 -51.42
C VAL A 80 16.14 7.98 -51.82
N TRP A 81 17.07 7.65 -50.92
CA TRP A 81 18.26 6.85 -51.32
C TRP A 81 18.59 5.58 -50.50
N ILE A 82 17.59 4.94 -49.86
CA ILE A 82 17.81 3.64 -49.17
C ILE A 82 16.98 2.48 -49.76
N ALA A 83 16.08 2.75 -50.73
CA ALA A 83 15.21 1.74 -51.34
C ALA A 83 15.89 0.80 -52.36
N PHE A 84 17.20 0.95 -52.64
CA PHE A 84 17.90 0.16 -53.67
C PHE A 84 18.84 -0.94 -53.13
N ALA A 85 18.98 -1.08 -51.80
CA ALA A 85 19.86 -2.11 -51.20
C ALA A 85 19.15 -3.43 -50.84
N LEU A 86 17.81 -3.49 -50.89
CA LEU A 86 17.03 -4.65 -50.45
C LEU A 86 16.64 -5.65 -51.55
N ILE A 87 16.92 -5.34 -52.83
CA ILE A 87 16.51 -6.18 -53.98
C ILE A 87 17.61 -7.19 -54.38
N ALA A 88 18.82 -7.09 -53.82
CA ALA A 88 19.95 -7.97 -54.17
C ALA A 88 20.13 -9.22 -53.28
N LEU A 89 19.34 -9.39 -52.20
CA LEU A 89 19.50 -10.50 -51.25
C LEU A 89 18.50 -11.67 -51.43
N ILE A 90 17.51 -11.53 -52.32
CA ILE A 90 16.49 -12.56 -52.57
C ILE A 90 16.90 -13.56 -53.68
N ALA A 91 18.04 -13.36 -54.35
CA ALA A 91 18.45 -14.12 -55.53
C ALA A 91 19.53 -15.20 -55.31
N VAL A 92 19.85 -15.61 -54.08
CA VAL A 92 20.93 -16.59 -53.80
C VAL A 92 20.47 -17.90 -53.13
N ALA A 93 19.19 -18.09 -52.79
CA ALA A 93 18.74 -19.30 -52.08
C ALA A 93 17.95 -20.32 -52.93
N PHE A 94 17.95 -20.21 -54.26
CA PHE A 94 17.30 -21.18 -55.16
C PHE A 94 18.29 -21.76 -56.17
N ALA A 95 19.11 -22.70 -55.73
CA ALA A 95 19.65 -23.78 -56.55
C ALA A 95 20.51 -24.72 -55.69
N PHE A 96 19.94 -25.79 -55.15
CA PHE A 96 20.57 -27.12 -55.19
C PHE A 96 19.50 -28.21 -55.09
N SER A 97 19.58 -29.12 -56.05
CA SER A 97 18.60 -30.15 -56.39
C SER A 97 18.93 -31.47 -55.69
N SER A 98 17.88 -32.13 -55.19
CA SER A 98 17.57 -33.56 -55.21
C SER A 98 18.68 -34.63 -55.28
N CYS A 99 18.67 -35.54 -54.30
CA CYS A 99 18.83 -37.04 -54.35
C CYS A 99 19.23 -37.53 -52.94
N THR A 100 18.86 -38.67 -52.33
CA THR A 100 17.93 -39.80 -52.56
C THR A 100 17.92 -40.65 -51.27
N SER A 101 16.79 -41.30 -50.97
CA SER A 101 16.58 -42.53 -50.16
C SER A 101 16.60 -42.53 -48.61
N CYS A 102 15.42 -42.88 -48.10
CA CYS A 102 15.11 -43.95 -47.14
C CYS A 102 15.81 -43.98 -45.76
N SER A 103 15.04 -43.66 -44.71
CA SER A 103 14.79 -44.58 -43.60
C SER A 103 13.72 -44.00 -42.67
N SER A 104 12.79 -44.88 -42.27
CA SER A 104 11.74 -44.73 -41.29
C SER A 104 12.18 -44.09 -39.97
N GLY A 105 11.33 -43.21 -39.44
CA GLY A 105 11.41 -42.68 -38.08
C GLY A 105 10.25 -41.72 -37.80
N GLU A 106 9.03 -42.23 -37.69
CA GLU A 106 7.94 -41.52 -37.00
C GLU A 106 8.36 -41.33 -35.53
N SER A 107 8.70 -40.10 -35.17
CA SER A 107 8.77 -39.68 -33.77
C SER A 107 7.69 -38.63 -33.51
N ASN A 108 6.59 -39.14 -32.97
CA ASN A 108 5.50 -38.49 -32.23
C ASN A 108 5.71 -37.02 -31.88
N ASN A 109 5.02 -36.12 -32.61
CA ASN A 109 4.84 -34.71 -32.24
C ASN A 109 3.41 -34.42 -31.70
N GLU A 110 2.62 -35.48 -31.45
CA GLU A 110 1.28 -35.36 -30.85
C GLU A 110 1.32 -35.12 -29.33
N GLY A 111 2.40 -35.53 -28.65
CA GLY A 111 2.54 -35.37 -27.20
C GLY A 111 2.74 -33.93 -26.74
N THR A 112 3.37 -33.08 -27.56
CA THR A 112 3.67 -31.68 -27.22
C THR A 112 2.46 -30.77 -27.42
N LEU A 113 1.69 -31.00 -28.49
CA LEU A 113 0.44 -30.28 -28.75
C LEU A 113 -0.66 -30.67 -27.74
N ALA A 114 -0.78 -31.97 -27.41
CA ALA A 114 -1.72 -32.43 -26.40
C ALA A 114 -1.39 -31.94 -24.98
N ALA A 115 -0.11 -31.77 -24.63
CA ALA A 115 0.30 -31.21 -23.34
C ALA A 115 0.04 -29.69 -23.25
N SER A 116 0.24 -28.97 -24.37
CA SER A 116 -0.10 -27.55 -24.53
C SER A 116 -1.61 -27.30 -24.40
N ASP A 117 -2.43 -28.09 -25.11
CA ASP A 117 -3.89 -27.98 -25.06
C ASP A 117 -4.45 -28.37 -23.68
N LYS A 118 -3.82 -29.33 -22.99
CA LYS A 118 -4.23 -29.73 -21.64
C LYS A 118 -3.89 -28.68 -20.59
N ALA A 119 -2.71 -28.05 -20.67
CA ALA A 119 -2.33 -26.92 -19.80
C ALA A 119 -3.20 -25.68 -20.03
N ALA A 120 -3.57 -25.39 -21.28
CA ALA A 120 -4.52 -24.33 -21.61
C ALA A 120 -5.95 -24.62 -21.09
N SER A 121 -6.32 -25.90 -20.94
CA SER A 121 -7.64 -26.31 -20.43
C SER A 121 -7.80 -26.24 -18.91
N GLU A 122 -6.71 -26.39 -18.13
CA GLU A 122 -6.78 -26.39 -16.65
C GLU A 122 -6.72 -24.97 -16.08
N GLY A 123 -6.04 -24.03 -16.77
CA GLY A 123 -5.86 -22.65 -16.35
C GLY A 123 -4.69 -22.45 -15.39
N GLN A 124 -4.12 -21.24 -15.38
CA GLN A 124 -3.01 -20.87 -14.50
C GLN A 124 -3.55 -20.19 -13.25
N THR A 125 -3.34 -20.79 -12.08
CA THR A 125 -3.66 -20.16 -10.80
C THR A 125 -2.48 -19.32 -10.32
N ILE A 126 -2.76 -18.08 -9.91
CA ILE A 126 -1.79 -17.16 -9.30
C ILE A 126 -2.38 -16.51 -8.04
N THR A 127 -1.56 -16.21 -7.04
CA THR A 127 -1.95 -15.44 -5.84
C THR A 127 -1.14 -14.15 -5.73
N LEU A 128 -1.84 -13.02 -5.68
CA LEU A 128 -1.23 -11.69 -5.48
C LEU A 128 -1.51 -11.21 -4.06
N SER A 129 -0.47 -10.75 -3.38
CA SER A 129 -0.54 -10.15 -2.03
C SER A 129 -0.49 -8.63 -2.09
N PHE A 130 -1.31 -7.97 -1.28
CA PHE A 130 -1.35 -6.52 -1.17
C PHE A 130 -1.20 -6.08 0.29
N ALA A 131 -0.28 -5.15 0.54
CA ALA A 131 -0.10 -4.52 1.84
C ALA A 131 -0.13 -2.99 1.72
N GLY A 132 -0.49 -2.33 2.82
CA GLY A 132 -0.76 -0.89 2.83
C GLY A 132 0.47 0.00 2.90
N ASP A 133 0.34 1.14 3.59
CA ASP A 133 1.31 2.24 3.53
C ASP A 133 2.68 1.86 4.11
N CYS A 134 3.70 1.90 3.25
CA CYS A 134 5.09 1.71 3.62
C CYS A 134 5.82 3.05 3.55
N THR A 135 5.97 3.71 4.70
CA THR A 135 6.79 4.92 4.86
C THR A 135 8.12 4.53 5.47
N LEU A 136 9.08 4.18 4.62
CA LEU A 136 10.41 3.74 5.03
C LEU A 136 11.29 4.95 5.36
N GLY A 137 10.97 5.70 6.41
CA GLY A 137 11.71 6.92 6.74
C GLY A 137 11.06 7.74 7.84
N THR A 138 11.43 9.01 7.94
CA THR A 138 10.91 9.91 8.98
C THR A 138 10.78 11.33 8.46
N ASP A 139 9.90 12.12 9.09
CA ASP A 139 9.90 13.57 8.95
C ASP A 139 11.02 14.17 9.83
N GLU A 140 11.60 15.29 9.39
CA GLU A 140 12.70 15.96 10.10
C GLU A 140 12.30 16.59 11.44
N GLY A 141 11.02 16.88 11.63
CA GLY A 141 10.43 17.39 12.86
C GLY A 141 10.14 16.32 13.91
N PHE A 142 10.28 15.03 13.57
CA PHE A 142 10.10 13.95 14.53
C PHE A 142 11.31 13.77 15.45
N ASP A 143 11.08 13.19 16.63
CA ASP A 143 12.14 12.84 17.58
C ASP A 143 13.08 11.80 16.96
N ARG A 144 14.30 12.25 16.64
CA ARG A 144 15.34 11.44 16.01
C ARG A 144 15.61 10.15 16.77
N SER A 145 15.57 10.17 18.11
CA SER A 145 15.91 9.01 18.94
C SER A 145 14.90 7.87 18.87
N THR A 146 13.69 8.15 18.39
CA THR A 146 12.60 7.18 18.26
C THR A 146 12.04 7.11 16.83
N SER A 147 12.79 7.59 15.85
CA SER A 147 12.43 7.59 14.44
C SER A 147 12.66 6.22 13.78
N PHE A 148 12.10 6.04 12.58
CA PHE A 148 12.42 4.90 11.71
C PHE A 148 13.92 4.77 11.49
N ASN A 149 14.61 5.88 11.23
CA ASN A 149 16.05 5.89 10.98
C ASN A 149 16.86 5.46 12.22
N ALA A 150 16.43 5.85 13.42
CA ALA A 150 17.04 5.35 14.65
C ALA A 150 16.85 3.83 14.78
N LYS A 151 15.66 3.31 14.44
CA LYS A 151 15.43 1.87 14.47
C LYS A 151 16.28 1.13 13.43
N TYR A 152 16.39 1.66 12.21
CA TYR A 152 17.26 1.10 11.17
C TYR A 152 18.72 1.05 11.64
N ASN A 153 19.24 2.14 12.21
CA ASN A 153 20.60 2.20 12.72
C ASN A 153 20.85 1.26 13.92
N GLU A 154 19.83 1.04 14.76
CA GLU A 154 19.88 0.11 15.88
C GLU A 154 20.00 -1.34 15.40
N VAL A 155 19.23 -1.74 14.38
CA VAL A 155 19.17 -3.13 13.91
C VAL A 155 20.26 -3.45 12.87
N GLY A 156 20.59 -2.49 12.01
CA GLY A 156 21.61 -2.63 10.97
C GLY A 156 21.30 -3.67 9.88
N ASP A 157 20.04 -4.09 9.75
CA ASP A 157 19.59 -5.14 8.84
C ASP A 157 18.22 -4.77 8.21
N PRO A 158 18.14 -4.56 6.89
CA PRO A 158 16.88 -4.31 6.19
C PRO A 158 15.83 -5.42 6.37
N ALA A 159 16.25 -6.68 6.52
CA ALA A 159 15.32 -7.81 6.64
C ALA A 159 14.47 -7.75 7.93
N TYR A 160 14.93 -7.00 8.93
CA TYR A 160 14.21 -6.82 10.19
C TYR A 160 12.77 -6.31 9.98
N PHE A 161 12.56 -5.36 9.08
CA PHE A 161 11.29 -4.63 8.98
C PHE A 161 10.14 -5.46 8.45
N PHE A 162 10.41 -6.46 7.61
CA PHE A 162 9.39 -7.38 7.08
C PHE A 162 9.52 -8.80 7.64
N ALA A 163 10.41 -9.04 8.60
CA ALA A 163 10.77 -10.39 9.06
C ALA A 163 9.58 -11.29 9.44
N ASN A 164 8.52 -10.73 10.02
CA ASN A 164 7.35 -11.50 10.48
C ASN A 164 6.32 -11.80 9.38
N VAL A 165 6.46 -11.20 8.20
CA VAL A 165 5.57 -11.39 7.05
C VAL A 165 6.30 -11.86 5.79
N ALA A 166 7.64 -11.82 5.78
CA ALA A 166 8.46 -12.14 4.62
C ALA A 166 8.19 -13.55 4.06
N SER A 167 7.88 -14.54 4.91
CA SER A 167 7.53 -15.88 4.44
C SER A 167 6.16 -15.93 3.76
N ILE A 168 5.19 -15.12 4.21
CA ILE A 168 3.87 -15.02 3.58
C ILE A 168 4.05 -14.47 2.15
N PHE A 169 4.85 -13.41 2.02
CA PHE A 169 5.12 -12.78 0.73
C PHE A 169 5.96 -13.68 -0.20
N ALA A 170 6.89 -14.47 0.34
CA ALA A 170 7.67 -15.43 -0.44
C ALA A 170 6.87 -16.65 -0.94
N ASP A 171 5.80 -17.03 -0.21
CA ASP A 171 4.93 -18.14 -0.59
C ASP A 171 3.89 -17.75 -1.65
N ASP A 172 3.63 -16.44 -1.82
CA ASP A 172 2.77 -15.87 -2.84
C ASP A 172 3.52 -15.62 -4.17
N ASP A 173 2.78 -15.34 -5.24
CA ASP A 173 3.38 -15.18 -6.57
C ASP A 173 3.87 -13.76 -6.88
N ALA A 174 3.26 -12.76 -6.26
CA ALA A 174 3.77 -11.39 -6.23
C ALA A 174 3.16 -10.61 -5.06
N THR A 175 3.96 -9.71 -4.46
CA THR A 175 3.52 -8.79 -3.41
C THR A 175 3.63 -7.33 -3.85
N ILE A 176 2.56 -6.57 -3.66
CA ILE A 176 2.43 -5.17 -4.05
C ILE A 176 2.16 -4.30 -2.82
N VAL A 177 2.87 -3.18 -2.71
CA VAL A 177 2.71 -2.23 -1.60
C VAL A 177 2.51 -0.79 -2.07
N ASN A 178 1.99 0.08 -1.21
CA ASN A 178 2.10 1.53 -1.38
C ASN A 178 3.42 2.02 -0.74
N MET A 179 4.36 2.53 -1.55
CA MET A 179 5.58 3.15 -1.03
C MET A 179 5.32 4.64 -0.84
N GLU A 180 4.99 5.02 0.39
CA GLU A 180 4.54 6.35 0.77
C GLU A 180 5.64 7.13 1.47
N GLY A 181 6.36 7.93 0.70
CA GLY A 181 7.50 8.69 1.17
C GLY A 181 8.60 8.72 0.12
N THR A 182 9.71 9.37 0.45
CA THR A 182 10.79 9.59 -0.52
C THR A 182 12.11 8.97 -0.08
N LEU A 183 12.81 8.37 -1.03
CA LEU A 183 14.16 7.86 -0.91
C LEU A 183 15.11 8.80 -1.67
N THR A 184 15.59 9.84 -0.99
CA THR A 184 16.26 10.98 -1.64
C THR A 184 17.27 11.62 -0.70
N ASP A 185 18.28 12.28 -1.27
CA ASP A 185 19.16 13.19 -0.55
C ASP A 185 18.75 14.66 -0.71
N SER A 186 17.76 14.97 -1.57
CA SER A 186 17.23 16.32 -1.82
C SER A 186 16.90 17.06 -0.52
N THR A 187 17.25 18.34 -0.46
CA THR A 187 16.95 19.21 0.68
C THR A 187 15.77 20.14 0.43
N THR A 188 15.09 20.02 -0.71
CA THR A 188 13.99 20.89 -1.13
C THR A 188 12.66 20.47 -0.50
N ARG A 189 12.59 20.49 0.84
CA ARG A 189 11.40 20.08 1.59
C ARG A 189 10.17 20.89 1.15
N ALA A 190 9.08 20.20 0.87
CA ALA A 190 7.79 20.82 0.59
C ALA A 190 7.24 21.55 1.83
N ASP A 191 6.50 22.64 1.60
CA ASP A 191 5.79 23.37 2.66
C ASP A 191 4.48 22.64 3.01
N LYS A 192 4.60 21.61 3.85
CA LYS A 192 3.49 20.79 4.34
C LYS A 192 3.78 20.28 5.75
N THR A 193 2.73 19.80 6.42
CA THR A 193 2.79 19.31 7.81
C THR A 193 3.85 18.22 8.00
N PHE A 194 3.86 17.21 7.13
CA PHE A 194 4.83 16.11 7.18
C PHE A 194 5.48 15.89 5.81
N ALA A 195 6.80 15.77 5.79
CA ALA A 195 7.61 15.48 4.61
C ALA A 195 8.60 14.37 4.95
N PHE A 196 8.31 13.15 4.50
CA PHE A 196 9.06 11.94 4.82
C PHE A 196 10.26 11.76 3.90
N LYS A 197 11.41 11.48 4.51
CA LYS A 197 12.68 11.24 3.82
C LYS A 197 13.39 10.03 4.40
N ALA A 198 14.06 9.29 3.53
CA ALA A 198 15.04 8.29 3.91
C ALA A 198 16.20 8.18 2.91
N PRO A 199 17.32 7.57 3.36
CA PRO A 199 18.41 7.17 2.48
C PRO A 199 17.97 6.16 1.42
N ARG A 200 18.60 6.20 0.25
CA ARG A 200 18.22 5.34 -0.89
C ARG A 200 18.35 3.84 -0.60
N GLU A 201 19.28 3.46 0.27
CA GLU A 201 19.50 2.07 0.67
C GLU A 201 18.31 1.46 1.43
N TYR A 202 17.32 2.26 1.85
CA TYR A 202 16.10 1.73 2.47
C TYR A 202 15.22 1.00 1.45
N ALA A 203 15.45 1.16 0.15
CA ALA A 203 14.85 0.30 -0.88
C ALA A 203 15.15 -1.19 -0.65
N GLU A 204 16.31 -1.53 -0.06
CA GLU A 204 16.67 -2.92 0.27
C GLU A 204 15.72 -3.54 1.31
N ILE A 205 14.97 -2.73 2.07
CA ILE A 205 13.95 -3.22 3.00
C ILE A 205 12.82 -3.90 2.24
N LEU A 206 12.36 -3.30 1.13
CA LEU A 206 11.30 -3.86 0.29
C LEU A 206 11.76 -5.19 -0.33
N LYS A 207 12.98 -5.21 -0.86
CA LYS A 207 13.57 -6.41 -1.44
C LYS A 207 13.73 -7.53 -0.42
N ALA A 208 14.26 -7.22 0.77
CA ALA A 208 14.40 -8.20 1.85
C ALA A 208 13.05 -8.71 2.37
N GLY A 209 11.97 -7.94 2.17
CA GLY A 209 10.61 -8.32 2.48
C GLY A 209 9.92 -9.21 1.44
N ASN A 210 10.53 -9.47 0.27
CA ASN A 210 9.87 -10.09 -0.89
C ASN A 210 8.71 -9.24 -1.46
N VAL A 211 8.92 -7.92 -1.59
CA VAL A 211 8.03 -7.04 -2.34
C VAL A 211 8.42 -7.05 -3.81
N ASP A 212 7.45 -7.19 -4.71
CA ASP A 212 7.65 -7.32 -6.15
C ASP A 212 7.25 -6.06 -6.94
N ALA A 213 6.40 -5.19 -6.39
CA ALA A 213 6.11 -3.90 -7.00
C ALA A 213 5.68 -2.86 -5.96
N ALA A 214 5.90 -1.58 -6.27
CA ALA A 214 5.54 -0.48 -5.38
C ALA A 214 4.78 0.64 -6.11
N SER A 215 3.62 1.02 -5.57
CA SER A 215 2.91 2.23 -5.99
C SER A 215 3.60 3.46 -5.41
N LEU A 216 3.77 4.48 -6.25
CA LEU A 216 4.21 5.83 -5.89
C LEU A 216 3.12 6.88 -6.19
N ALA A 217 1.89 6.47 -6.50
CA ALA A 217 0.79 7.42 -6.66
C ALA A 217 0.25 7.82 -5.29
N ASN A 218 0.93 8.75 -4.59
CA ASN A 218 0.48 9.23 -3.27
C ASN A 218 0.91 10.68 -2.99
N ASN A 219 0.36 11.25 -1.93
CA ASN A 219 0.59 12.63 -1.48
C ASN A 219 2.01 12.89 -0.95
N HIS A 220 2.81 11.85 -0.68
CA HIS A 220 4.16 11.94 -0.14
C HIS A 220 5.28 11.68 -1.16
N SER A 221 4.92 11.39 -2.42
CA SER A 221 5.90 11.05 -3.46
C SER A 221 6.75 12.23 -3.96
N ARG A 222 6.41 13.46 -3.56
CA ARG A 222 7.13 14.70 -3.91
C ARG A 222 7.47 15.55 -2.68
N ASP A 223 7.64 14.92 -1.52
CA ASP A 223 7.91 15.61 -0.25
C ASP A 223 9.19 16.47 -0.26
N TYR A 224 10.15 16.16 -1.15
CA TYR A 224 11.36 16.96 -1.35
C TYR A 224 11.50 17.43 -2.81
N GLY A 225 10.36 17.83 -3.40
CA GLY A 225 10.23 18.29 -4.77
C GLY A 225 10.26 17.17 -5.81
N ASP A 226 10.17 17.51 -7.10
CA ASP A 226 10.15 16.52 -8.18
C ASP A 226 11.39 15.62 -8.21
N GLN A 227 12.54 16.13 -7.76
CA GLN A 227 13.76 15.33 -7.64
C GLN A 227 13.54 14.11 -6.73
N SER A 228 12.79 14.27 -5.64
CA SER A 228 12.55 13.18 -4.70
C SER A 228 11.69 12.06 -5.27
N TYR A 229 10.80 12.37 -6.22
CA TYR A 229 10.05 11.37 -6.97
C TYR A 229 10.98 10.56 -7.89
N THR A 230 11.83 11.24 -8.65
CA THR A 230 12.82 10.59 -9.52
C THR A 230 13.82 9.75 -8.73
N ASP A 231 14.37 10.28 -7.64
CA ASP A 231 15.30 9.55 -6.78
C ASP A 231 14.67 8.28 -6.21
N THR A 232 13.39 8.34 -5.83
CA THR A 232 12.66 7.21 -5.27
C THR A 232 12.43 6.12 -6.31
N ILE A 233 12.03 6.49 -7.54
CA ILE A 233 11.94 5.54 -8.66
C ILE A 233 13.29 4.85 -8.87
N GLU A 234 14.37 5.61 -8.98
CA GLU A 234 15.71 5.06 -9.20
C GLU A 234 16.18 4.16 -8.05
N ALA A 235 15.85 4.50 -6.81
CA ALA A 235 16.24 3.71 -5.64
C ALA A 235 15.51 2.36 -5.60
N VAL A 236 14.19 2.36 -5.83
CA VAL A 236 13.36 1.15 -5.79
C VAL A 236 13.61 0.26 -7.01
N GLU A 237 13.75 0.83 -8.21
CA GLU A 237 14.04 0.04 -9.41
C GLU A 237 15.47 -0.52 -9.42
N ALA A 238 16.44 0.15 -8.79
CA ALA A 238 17.80 -0.36 -8.65
C ALA A 238 17.90 -1.67 -7.85
N VAL A 239 16.94 -1.94 -6.96
CA VAL A 239 16.87 -3.21 -6.22
C VAL A 239 16.05 -4.29 -6.94
N GLY A 240 15.52 -3.99 -8.12
CA GLY A 240 14.77 -4.92 -8.98
C GLY A 240 13.25 -4.85 -8.81
N ILE A 241 12.73 -3.84 -8.13
CA ILE A 241 11.29 -3.68 -7.86
C ILE A 241 10.73 -2.62 -8.83
N PRO A 242 9.88 -2.97 -9.80
CA PRO A 242 9.20 -1.99 -10.64
C PRO A 242 8.31 -1.04 -9.82
N THR A 243 8.32 0.23 -10.21
CA THR A 243 7.44 1.26 -9.65
C THR A 243 6.31 1.60 -10.61
N PHE A 244 5.16 2.00 -10.07
CA PHE A 244 4.00 2.42 -10.85
C PHE A 244 3.23 3.54 -10.15
N GLY A 245 2.32 4.19 -10.89
CA GLY A 245 1.52 5.29 -10.40
C GLY A 245 1.55 6.52 -11.30
N TYR A 246 0.49 7.31 -11.24
CA TYR A 246 0.22 8.40 -12.19
C TYR A 246 0.17 7.85 -13.63
N ASP A 247 1.02 8.34 -14.52
CA ASP A 247 1.12 7.89 -15.92
C ASP A 247 1.97 6.61 -16.11
N ARG A 248 2.58 6.07 -15.04
CA ARG A 248 3.42 4.86 -15.11
C ARG A 248 2.61 3.61 -14.79
N ILE A 249 2.57 2.67 -15.73
CA ILE A 249 2.01 1.33 -15.53
C ILE A 249 3.16 0.34 -15.39
N ALA A 250 3.15 -0.48 -14.34
CA ALA A 250 4.04 -1.64 -14.24
C ALA A 250 3.35 -2.88 -14.80
N TYR A 251 4.10 -3.72 -15.50
CA TYR A 251 3.63 -5.01 -15.98
C TYR A 251 4.48 -6.12 -15.38
N LEU A 252 3.85 -7.05 -14.68
CA LEU A 252 4.47 -8.25 -14.15
C LEU A 252 4.10 -9.45 -15.03
N ASP A 253 5.05 -10.34 -15.27
CA ASP A 253 4.79 -11.68 -15.78
C ASP A 253 4.82 -12.65 -14.61
N VAL A 254 3.63 -13.11 -14.21
CA VAL A 254 3.44 -14.01 -13.07
C VAL A 254 3.00 -15.36 -13.60
N LYS A 255 3.94 -16.32 -13.67
CA LYS A 255 3.69 -17.67 -14.21
C LYS A 255 3.07 -17.64 -15.64
N GLY A 256 3.49 -16.71 -16.49
CA GLY A 256 2.96 -16.53 -17.84
C GLY A 256 1.66 -15.72 -17.93
N VAL A 257 1.15 -15.21 -16.80
CA VAL A 257 0.00 -14.30 -16.75
C VAL A 257 0.51 -12.86 -16.71
N LYS A 258 0.07 -12.03 -17.66
CA LYS A 258 0.41 -10.61 -17.66
C LYS A 258 -0.50 -9.83 -16.70
N VAL A 259 0.09 -9.33 -15.62
CA VAL A 259 -0.57 -8.48 -14.62
C VAL A 259 -0.15 -7.03 -14.85
N ALA A 260 -1.10 -6.12 -15.02
CA ALA A 260 -0.86 -4.68 -15.05
C ALA A 260 -1.21 -4.04 -13.70
N LEU A 261 -0.32 -3.16 -13.23
CA LEU A 261 -0.49 -2.38 -12.02
C LEU A 261 -0.63 -0.90 -12.40
N VAL A 262 -1.79 -0.33 -12.10
CA VAL A 262 -2.13 1.07 -12.32
C VAL A 262 -2.25 1.74 -10.96
N GLY A 263 -1.58 2.87 -10.76
CA GLY A 263 -1.61 3.59 -9.47
C GLY A 263 -2.28 4.95 -9.64
N THR A 264 -3.22 5.27 -8.76
CA THR A 264 -4.02 6.50 -8.84
C THR A 264 -4.00 7.25 -7.52
N TYR A 265 -3.73 8.55 -7.57
CA TYR A 265 -3.79 9.42 -6.39
C TYR A 265 -4.99 10.36 -6.51
N GLU A 266 -5.89 10.31 -5.54
CA GLU A 266 -7.01 11.24 -5.45
C GLU A 266 -6.59 12.51 -4.69
N LEU A 267 -6.54 13.63 -5.42
CA LEU A 267 -6.48 14.97 -4.85
C LEU A 267 -7.90 15.39 -4.47
N ALA A 268 -8.05 16.10 -3.35
CA ALA A 268 -9.31 16.62 -2.83
C ALA A 268 -10.15 17.51 -3.79
N GLU A 269 -9.70 17.75 -5.03
CA GLU A 269 -10.43 18.48 -6.08
C GLU A 269 -10.84 17.63 -7.31
N GLY A 270 -10.59 16.30 -7.31
CA GLY A 270 -11.25 15.29 -8.17
C GLY A 270 -11.13 15.40 -9.71
N ALA A 271 -10.66 16.52 -10.27
CA ALA A 271 -10.73 16.78 -11.70
C ALA A 271 -9.67 15.99 -12.49
N GLY A 272 -10.13 15.11 -13.39
CA GLY A 272 -9.29 14.38 -14.35
C GLY A 272 -8.74 13.04 -13.88
N ILE A 273 -8.84 12.71 -12.58
CA ILE A 273 -8.35 11.44 -12.02
C ILE A 273 -9.05 10.23 -12.66
N LYS A 274 -10.38 10.31 -12.81
CA LYS A 274 -11.18 9.27 -13.45
C LYS A 274 -10.74 9.04 -14.90
N ASP A 275 -10.49 10.10 -15.65
CA ASP A 275 -10.10 10.02 -17.06
C ASP A 275 -8.68 9.44 -17.21
N GLU A 276 -7.73 9.88 -16.38
CA GLU A 276 -6.36 9.35 -16.34
C GLU A 276 -6.37 7.85 -16.00
N MET A 277 -7.08 7.48 -14.94
CA MET A 277 -7.24 6.09 -14.53
C MET A 277 -7.83 5.22 -15.65
N VAL A 278 -8.95 5.65 -16.25
CA VAL A 278 -9.59 4.91 -17.35
C VAL A 278 -8.66 4.80 -18.55
N SER A 279 -7.91 5.87 -18.87
CA SER A 279 -6.89 5.84 -19.93
C SER A 279 -5.80 4.80 -19.64
N ASN A 280 -5.29 4.75 -18.41
CA ASN A 280 -4.27 3.77 -18.02
C ASN A 280 -4.81 2.33 -18.04
N ILE A 281 -6.05 2.10 -17.59
CA ILE A 281 -6.71 0.79 -17.69
C ILE A 281 -6.84 0.38 -19.17
N ASN A 282 -7.25 1.28 -20.06
CA ASN A 282 -7.34 0.99 -21.49
C ASN A 282 -5.97 0.69 -22.11
N ALA A 283 -4.93 1.44 -21.75
CA ALA A 283 -3.56 1.15 -22.19
C ALA A 283 -3.07 -0.22 -21.70
N ALA A 284 -3.43 -0.61 -20.47
CA ALA A 284 -3.14 -1.94 -19.95
C ALA A 284 -3.85 -3.06 -20.74
N LYS A 285 -5.12 -2.85 -21.11
CA LYS A 285 -5.89 -3.78 -21.97
C LYS A 285 -5.29 -3.89 -23.37
N GLU A 286 -4.93 -2.76 -23.98
CA GLU A 286 -4.28 -2.72 -25.29
C GLU A 286 -2.91 -3.42 -25.28
N ALA A 287 -2.21 -3.35 -24.15
CA ALA A 287 -0.97 -4.09 -23.93
C ALA A 287 -1.19 -5.60 -23.69
N GLY A 288 -2.43 -6.09 -23.67
CA GLY A 288 -2.77 -7.49 -23.47
C GLY A 288 -2.65 -7.96 -22.02
N ALA A 289 -2.83 -7.07 -21.04
CA ALA A 289 -2.91 -7.49 -19.64
C ALA A 289 -4.17 -8.35 -19.42
N GLN A 290 -3.98 -9.47 -18.72
CA GLN A 290 -5.06 -10.40 -18.35
C GLN A 290 -5.68 -9.97 -17.01
N ILE A 291 -4.84 -9.55 -16.06
CA ILE A 291 -5.26 -9.00 -14.78
C ILE A 291 -4.85 -7.54 -14.73
N ILE A 292 -5.77 -6.66 -14.33
CA ILE A 292 -5.51 -5.23 -14.13
C ILE A 292 -5.86 -4.89 -12.70
N VAL A 293 -4.86 -4.49 -11.92
CA VAL A 293 -5.06 -4.02 -10.54
C VAL A 293 -4.93 -2.50 -10.52
N VAL A 294 -5.93 -1.84 -9.94
CA VAL A 294 -5.87 -0.38 -9.69
C VAL A 294 -5.61 -0.17 -8.20
N PHE A 295 -4.47 0.45 -7.90
CA PHE A 295 -4.03 0.77 -6.55
C PHE A 295 -4.24 2.26 -6.29
N PHE A 296 -5.18 2.59 -5.41
CA PHE A 296 -5.52 3.95 -5.06
C PHE A 296 -4.87 4.44 -3.77
N HIS A 297 -4.58 5.73 -3.74
CA HIS A 297 -4.29 6.48 -2.54
C HIS A 297 -5.33 7.61 -2.44
N TRP A 298 -6.30 7.50 -1.52
CA TRP A 298 -7.55 8.28 -1.57
C TRP A 298 -8.28 8.43 -0.24
N GLY A 299 -9.32 9.26 -0.23
CA GLY A 299 -10.26 9.34 0.88
C GLY A 299 -9.77 10.18 2.05
N THR A 300 -10.47 10.09 3.17
CA THR A 300 -10.19 10.94 4.34
C THR A 300 -9.39 10.18 5.41
N GLU A 301 -8.29 10.79 5.87
CA GLU A 301 -7.49 10.24 6.97
C GLU A 301 -8.35 9.85 8.18
N ARG A 302 -8.15 8.62 8.66
CA ARG A 302 -8.76 7.99 9.85
C ARG A 302 -10.25 7.70 9.75
N GLU A 303 -10.88 7.97 8.63
CA GLU A 303 -12.25 7.53 8.40
C GLU A 303 -12.29 6.03 8.13
N THR A 304 -13.06 5.32 8.96
CA THR A 304 -13.14 3.85 8.89
C THR A 304 -14.17 3.33 7.89
N VAL A 305 -14.91 4.21 7.22
CA VAL A 305 -15.86 3.91 6.15
C VAL A 305 -15.49 4.81 4.96
N PRO A 306 -15.39 4.29 3.74
CA PRO A 306 -15.07 5.10 2.57
C PRO A 306 -16.17 6.12 2.28
N ASP A 307 -15.79 7.26 1.71
CA ASP A 307 -16.75 8.25 1.22
C ASP A 307 -17.30 7.89 -0.17
N SER A 308 -18.29 8.65 -0.64
CA SER A 308 -18.93 8.40 -1.94
C SER A 308 -18.00 8.57 -3.13
N VAL A 309 -16.95 9.38 -3.02
CA VAL A 309 -15.98 9.60 -4.11
C VAL A 309 -15.09 8.37 -4.24
N GLN A 310 -14.62 7.81 -3.13
CA GLN A 310 -13.90 6.54 -3.12
C GLN A 310 -14.75 5.43 -3.77
N MET A 311 -16.04 5.34 -3.40
CA MET A 311 -16.94 4.34 -3.99
C MET A 311 -17.15 4.55 -5.49
N GLU A 312 -17.40 5.79 -5.94
CA GLU A 312 -17.58 6.09 -7.36
C GLU A 312 -16.34 5.75 -8.19
N LEU A 313 -15.14 6.10 -7.69
CA LEU A 313 -13.89 5.81 -8.38
C LEU A 313 -13.58 4.30 -8.41
N GLY A 314 -13.84 3.60 -7.31
CA GLY A 314 -13.70 2.14 -7.25
C GLY A 314 -14.60 1.43 -8.26
N HIS A 315 -15.89 1.80 -8.32
CA HIS A 315 -16.84 1.26 -9.29
C HIS A 315 -16.43 1.59 -10.72
N ALA A 316 -16.03 2.84 -10.98
CA ALA A 316 -15.56 3.27 -12.29
C ALA A 316 -14.31 2.52 -12.78
N ALA A 317 -13.40 2.15 -11.88
CA ALA A 317 -12.24 1.33 -12.21
C ALA A 317 -12.66 -0.07 -12.67
N ILE A 318 -13.56 -0.73 -11.93
CA ILE A 318 -14.10 -2.05 -12.29
C ILE A 318 -14.85 -1.96 -13.64
N ASP A 319 -15.71 -0.97 -13.82
CA ASP A 319 -16.47 -0.76 -15.06
C ASP A 319 -15.56 -0.51 -16.28
N ALA A 320 -14.39 0.10 -16.09
CA ALA A 320 -13.39 0.28 -17.14
C ALA A 320 -12.62 -1.01 -17.48
N GLY A 321 -12.69 -2.03 -16.61
CA GLY A 321 -12.08 -3.35 -16.80
C GLY A 321 -10.95 -3.68 -15.83
N ALA A 322 -10.86 -3.00 -14.69
CA ALA A 322 -10.02 -3.47 -13.59
C ALA A 322 -10.56 -4.81 -13.06
N THR A 323 -9.66 -5.74 -12.74
CA THR A 323 -9.98 -7.04 -12.16
C THR A 323 -10.06 -6.97 -10.64
N LEU A 324 -9.33 -6.03 -10.03
CA LEU A 324 -9.22 -5.80 -8.59
C LEU A 324 -8.93 -4.32 -8.33
N VAL A 325 -9.54 -3.78 -7.29
CA VAL A 325 -9.22 -2.45 -6.77
C VAL A 325 -8.69 -2.58 -5.34
N VAL A 326 -7.59 -1.89 -5.06
CA VAL A 326 -6.94 -1.86 -3.75
C VAL A 326 -6.68 -0.41 -3.36
N GLY A 327 -7.03 -0.02 -2.14
CA GLY A 327 -6.87 1.34 -1.64
C GLY A 327 -5.92 1.42 -0.44
N SER A 328 -5.42 2.63 -0.24
CA SER A 328 -4.64 3.07 0.91
C SER A 328 -4.83 4.58 1.12
N HIS A 329 -4.09 5.21 2.05
CA HIS A 329 -4.17 6.62 2.51
C HIS A 329 -4.94 6.88 3.82
N PRO A 330 -6.14 6.31 4.09
CA PRO A 330 -6.85 6.61 5.33
C PRO A 330 -6.05 6.29 6.60
N HIS A 331 -4.92 5.58 6.49
CA HIS A 331 -4.02 5.17 7.58
C HIS A 331 -4.70 4.28 8.64
N VAL A 332 -5.91 3.83 8.34
CA VAL A 332 -6.71 2.86 9.07
C VAL A 332 -7.33 1.90 8.06
N ILE A 333 -7.66 0.70 8.51
CA ILE A 333 -8.40 -0.26 7.68
C ILE A 333 -9.79 0.30 7.36
N GLN A 334 -10.13 0.28 6.07
CA GLN A 334 -11.50 0.36 5.58
C GLN A 334 -11.92 -1.01 5.02
N GLY A 335 -13.21 -1.23 4.90
CA GLY A 335 -13.81 -2.50 4.51
C GLY A 335 -13.62 -2.83 3.03
N MET A 336 -14.27 -3.91 2.63
CA MET A 336 -14.25 -4.41 1.26
C MET A 336 -15.69 -4.58 0.77
N GLU A 337 -15.87 -4.51 -0.53
CA GLU A 337 -17.12 -4.92 -1.17
C GLU A 337 -16.86 -5.78 -2.41
N ASN A 338 -17.90 -6.49 -2.83
CA ASN A 338 -17.94 -7.11 -4.15
C ASN A 338 -18.84 -6.27 -5.06
N TYR A 339 -18.26 -5.75 -6.14
CA TYR A 339 -18.95 -4.95 -7.15
C TYR A 339 -18.80 -5.61 -8.51
N ASN A 340 -19.93 -5.96 -9.15
CA ASN A 340 -19.96 -6.66 -10.44
C ASN A 340 -19.09 -7.95 -10.49
N GLY A 341 -19.01 -8.68 -9.37
CA GLY A 341 -18.21 -9.91 -9.27
C GLY A 341 -16.74 -9.67 -8.91
N HIS A 342 -16.28 -8.41 -8.81
CA HIS A 342 -14.91 -8.05 -8.48
C HIS A 342 -14.77 -7.50 -7.07
N THR A 343 -13.61 -7.72 -6.45
CA THR A 343 -13.32 -7.21 -5.11
C THR A 343 -12.80 -5.77 -5.18
N ILE A 344 -13.31 -4.92 -4.28
CA ILE A 344 -12.77 -3.58 -4.01
C ILE A 344 -12.36 -3.56 -2.54
N VAL A 345 -11.08 -3.29 -2.28
CA VAL A 345 -10.53 -3.09 -0.93
C VAL A 345 -10.28 -1.60 -0.74
N TYR A 346 -10.97 -0.96 0.20
CA TYR A 346 -10.92 0.52 0.30
C TYR A 346 -9.68 1.07 1.01
N SER A 347 -9.17 0.37 2.04
CA SER A 347 -7.91 0.74 2.69
C SER A 347 -7.31 -0.42 3.47
N LEU A 348 -6.04 -0.72 3.20
CA LEU A 348 -5.24 -1.73 3.91
C LEU A 348 -4.69 -1.23 5.27
N GLY A 349 -4.72 0.09 5.49
CA GLY A 349 -4.10 0.75 6.64
C GLY A 349 -2.58 0.91 6.52
N ASN A 350 -1.95 1.43 7.57
CA ASN A 350 -0.49 1.52 7.63
C ASN A 350 0.16 0.14 7.64
N PHE A 351 1.31 -0.07 7.02
CA PHE A 351 2.03 -1.34 7.10
C PHE A 351 3.41 -1.16 7.76
N CYS A 352 4.49 -1.02 6.97
CA CYS A 352 5.80 -0.66 7.49
C CYS A 352 5.96 0.86 7.55
N PHE A 353 5.42 1.48 8.61
CA PHE A 353 5.09 2.90 8.57
C PHE A 353 5.87 3.76 9.59
N GLY A 354 6.80 4.57 9.09
CA GLY A 354 7.63 5.51 9.87
C GLY A 354 6.95 6.81 10.29
N GLY A 355 5.72 7.08 9.82
CA GLY A 355 4.98 8.30 10.12
C GLY A 355 4.43 8.41 11.55
N ASN A 356 4.64 7.41 12.41
CA ASN A 356 4.17 7.44 13.79
C ASN A 356 5.10 6.67 14.76
N LYS A 357 5.12 7.09 16.03
CA LYS A 357 5.93 6.48 17.10
C LYS A 357 5.22 5.36 17.84
N ASN A 358 3.94 5.54 18.15
CA ASN A 358 3.10 4.57 18.83
C ASN A 358 1.62 4.96 18.66
N PRO A 359 1.01 4.67 17.51
CA PRO A 359 -0.37 5.04 17.27
C PRO A 359 -1.30 4.20 18.15
N SER A 360 -2.47 4.74 18.48
CA SER A 360 -3.52 4.02 19.20
C SER A 360 -4.16 2.93 18.34
N ASP A 361 -4.20 3.15 17.03
CA ASP A 361 -4.62 2.20 16.02
C ASP A 361 -3.37 1.64 15.32
N LYS A 362 -3.11 0.36 15.49
CA LYS A 362 -2.00 -0.36 14.85
C LYS A 362 -2.49 -1.32 13.78
N ASP A 363 -3.78 -1.32 13.51
CA ASP A 363 -4.41 -2.35 12.70
C ASP A 363 -4.07 -2.13 11.24
N CYS A 364 -3.68 -3.22 10.60
CA CYS A 364 -3.53 -3.31 9.17
C CYS A 364 -3.92 -4.69 8.68
N MET A 365 -3.85 -4.90 7.38
CA MET A 365 -4.12 -6.21 6.81
C MET A 365 -3.28 -6.45 5.56
N ILE A 366 -3.00 -7.73 5.32
CA ILE A 366 -2.59 -8.23 4.02
C ILE A 366 -3.83 -8.80 3.35
N VAL A 367 -4.06 -8.45 2.09
CA VAL A 367 -5.09 -9.09 1.26
C VAL A 367 -4.41 -9.95 0.20
N GLN A 368 -4.75 -11.22 0.18
CA GLN A 368 -4.33 -12.18 -0.84
C GLN A 368 -5.50 -12.43 -1.79
N GLN A 369 -5.30 -12.11 -3.07
CA GLN A 369 -6.27 -12.38 -4.12
C GLN A 369 -5.74 -13.48 -5.04
N THR A 370 -6.43 -14.62 -5.05
CA THR A 370 -6.14 -15.74 -5.95
C THR A 370 -7.03 -15.64 -7.19
N PHE A 371 -6.41 -15.81 -8.35
CA PHE A 371 -7.05 -15.85 -9.65
C PHE A 371 -6.72 -17.15 -10.38
N THR A 372 -7.65 -17.66 -11.19
CA THR A 372 -7.34 -18.65 -12.22
C THR A 372 -7.57 -18.05 -13.60
N VAL A 373 -6.56 -18.17 -14.46
CA VAL A 373 -6.54 -17.56 -15.80
C VAL A 373 -6.54 -18.62 -16.88
N ARG A 374 -7.52 -18.58 -17.78
CA ARG A 374 -7.69 -19.49 -18.93
C ARG A 374 -7.74 -18.67 -20.21
N GLY A 375 -6.58 -18.49 -20.85
CA GLY A 375 -6.46 -17.53 -21.94
C GLY A 375 -6.74 -16.12 -21.44
N ASN A 376 -7.81 -15.50 -21.95
CA ASN A 376 -8.24 -14.16 -21.52
C ASN A 376 -9.33 -14.20 -20.43
N ASP A 377 -9.85 -15.38 -20.10
CA ASP A 377 -10.86 -15.51 -19.05
C ASP A 377 -10.16 -15.56 -17.68
N VAL A 378 -10.52 -14.63 -16.80
CA VAL A 378 -9.99 -14.55 -15.43
C VAL A 378 -11.11 -14.82 -14.44
N THR A 379 -10.93 -15.80 -13.57
CA THR A 379 -11.81 -16.06 -12.43
C THR A 379 -11.15 -15.62 -11.13
N ILE A 380 -11.93 -14.99 -10.26
CA ILE A 380 -11.56 -14.67 -8.88
C ILE A 380 -11.94 -15.89 -8.05
N ASP A 381 -10.94 -16.61 -7.54
CA ASP A 381 -11.18 -17.90 -6.86
C ASP A 381 -11.33 -17.73 -5.35
N ASN A 382 -10.48 -16.90 -4.74
CA ASN A 382 -10.46 -16.69 -3.29
C ASN A 382 -9.86 -15.33 -2.92
N THR A 383 -10.49 -14.64 -1.98
CA THR A 383 -9.93 -13.46 -1.30
C THR A 383 -9.66 -13.84 0.15
N ASN A 384 -8.39 -13.96 0.53
CA ASN A 384 -7.98 -14.20 1.91
C ASN A 384 -7.49 -12.89 2.54
N VAL A 385 -7.85 -12.67 3.81
CA VAL A 385 -7.41 -11.50 4.58
C VAL A 385 -6.62 -11.98 5.78
N ILE A 386 -5.42 -11.43 5.97
CA ILE A 386 -4.56 -11.69 7.11
C ILE A 386 -4.51 -10.41 7.96
N PRO A 387 -5.28 -10.35 9.06
CA PRO A 387 -5.18 -9.27 10.03
C PRO A 387 -3.76 -9.14 10.56
N CYS A 388 -3.25 -7.91 10.61
CA CYS A 388 -1.89 -7.61 11.03
C CYS A 388 -1.87 -6.41 11.98
N SER A 389 -0.77 -6.27 12.71
CA SER A 389 -0.40 -5.10 13.49
C SER A 389 0.86 -4.51 12.87
N ILE A 390 0.97 -3.18 12.74
CA ILE A 390 2.18 -2.53 12.19
C ILE A 390 3.45 -2.74 13.04
N SER A 391 3.29 -3.33 14.23
CA SER A 391 4.34 -3.51 15.22
C SER A 391 4.23 -4.89 15.86
N SER A 392 5.37 -5.52 16.12
CA SER A 392 5.42 -6.78 16.88
C SER A 392 5.34 -6.58 18.40
N VAL A 393 5.22 -5.33 18.87
CA VAL A 393 5.11 -4.98 20.29
C VAL A 393 4.02 -3.95 20.58
N SER A 394 3.37 -4.08 21.73
CA SER A 394 2.24 -3.22 22.13
C SER A 394 2.66 -1.82 22.59
N SER A 395 3.87 -1.63 23.11
CA SER A 395 4.28 -0.38 23.78
C SER A 395 4.85 0.70 22.84
N ARG A 396 5.14 0.37 21.59
CA ARG A 396 5.68 1.28 20.57
C ARG A 396 5.38 0.78 19.16
N ASN A 397 5.62 1.60 18.15
CA ASN A 397 5.81 1.14 16.79
C ASN A 397 7.29 0.76 16.62
N ASN A 398 7.57 -0.51 16.35
CA ASN A 398 8.91 -0.99 16.01
C ASN A 398 9.07 -1.30 14.52
N TYR A 399 8.12 -0.86 13.70
CA TYR A 399 8.13 -0.90 12.23
C TYR A 399 8.27 -2.31 11.67
N GLN A 400 7.65 -3.28 12.35
CA GLN A 400 7.74 -4.69 11.99
C GLN A 400 6.31 -5.26 11.92
N PRO A 401 5.64 -5.15 10.75
CA PRO A 401 4.31 -5.68 10.55
C PRO A 401 4.25 -7.16 10.94
N THR A 402 3.22 -7.53 11.68
CA THR A 402 3.12 -8.85 12.32
C THR A 402 1.69 -9.36 12.21
N PRO A 403 1.45 -10.59 11.72
CA PRO A 403 0.12 -11.19 11.71
C PRO A 403 -0.47 -11.22 13.13
N ALA A 404 -1.70 -10.71 13.26
CA ALA A 404 -2.41 -10.68 14.52
C ALA A 404 -2.91 -12.09 14.90
N THR A 405 -3.01 -12.35 16.20
CA THR A 405 -3.51 -13.63 16.74
C THR A 405 -4.47 -13.40 17.90
N GLY A 406 -5.28 -14.41 18.25
CA GLY A 406 -6.24 -14.34 19.36
C GLY A 406 -7.16 -13.13 19.30
N ASP A 407 -7.38 -12.48 20.45
CA ASP A 407 -8.28 -11.33 20.61
C ASP A 407 -7.94 -10.15 19.67
N GLU A 408 -6.66 -9.93 19.34
CA GLU A 408 -6.25 -8.86 18.42
C GLU A 408 -6.75 -9.15 17.01
N LYS A 409 -6.60 -10.41 16.56
CA LYS A 409 -7.10 -10.86 15.25
C LYS A 409 -8.62 -10.70 15.17
N GLU A 410 -9.36 -11.22 16.15
CA GLU A 410 -10.83 -11.14 16.17
C GLU A 410 -11.33 -9.69 16.16
N ARG A 411 -10.64 -8.79 16.88
CA ARG A 411 -10.96 -7.37 16.91
C ARG A 411 -10.76 -6.69 15.55
N ILE A 412 -9.68 -7.03 14.84
CA ILE A 412 -9.39 -6.49 13.50
C ILE A 412 -10.37 -7.04 12.47
N GLU A 413 -10.68 -8.35 12.50
CA GLU A 413 -11.71 -8.95 11.64
C GLU A 413 -13.08 -8.29 11.86
N ALA A 414 -13.45 -8.03 13.12
CA ALA A 414 -14.68 -7.32 13.43
C ALA A 414 -14.67 -5.86 12.92
N LYS A 415 -13.51 -5.20 12.89
CA LYS A 415 -13.35 -3.85 12.31
C LYS A 415 -13.57 -3.86 10.80
N ILE A 416 -12.93 -4.80 10.09
CA ILE A 416 -13.11 -5.01 8.65
C ILE A 416 -14.58 -5.26 8.34
N LYS A 417 -15.21 -6.17 9.10
CA LYS A 417 -16.62 -6.52 8.89
C LYS A 417 -17.54 -5.31 9.11
N ARG A 418 -17.39 -4.55 10.19
CA ARG A 418 -18.22 -3.37 10.45
C ARG A 418 -18.13 -2.33 9.33
N SER A 419 -16.92 -2.10 8.81
CA SER A 419 -16.74 -1.18 7.69
C SER A 419 -17.40 -1.71 6.41
N SER A 420 -17.22 -3.00 6.12
CA SER A 420 -17.84 -3.67 4.95
C SER A 420 -19.37 -3.67 5.02
N ASP A 421 -19.94 -3.89 6.21
CA ASP A 421 -21.38 -3.80 6.45
C ASP A 421 -21.89 -2.36 6.19
N ALA A 422 -21.16 -1.34 6.63
CA ALA A 422 -21.52 0.07 6.39
C ALA A 422 -21.46 0.44 4.90
N ILE A 423 -20.47 -0.08 4.16
CA ILE A 423 -20.37 0.08 2.70
C ILE A 423 -21.61 -0.54 2.02
N ALA A 424 -22.00 -1.75 2.42
CA ALA A 424 -23.17 -2.41 1.88
C ALA A 424 -24.48 -1.66 2.18
N GLU A 425 -24.60 -1.03 3.35
CA GLU A 425 -25.73 -0.17 3.69
C GLU A 425 -25.79 1.08 2.80
N MET A 426 -24.64 1.72 2.54
CA MET A 426 -24.53 2.87 1.64
C MET A 426 -24.84 2.51 0.18
N ALA A 427 -24.43 1.33 -0.29
CA ALA A 427 -24.73 0.86 -1.64
C ALA A 427 -26.21 0.50 -1.86
N ALA A 428 -26.96 0.25 -0.78
CA ALA A 428 -28.38 -0.11 -0.84
C ALA A 428 -29.33 1.10 -0.74
N SER A 429 -28.83 2.27 -0.36
CA SER A 429 -29.59 3.53 -0.22
C SER A 429 -29.57 4.35 -1.51
#